data_AF-E3BG05-F1
#
_entry.id   AF-E3BG05-F1
#
_cell.length_a   1.000
_cell.length_b   1.000
_cell.length_c   1.000
_cell.angle_alpha   90.00
_cell.angle_beta   90.00
_cell.angle_gamma   90.00
#
_symmetry.space_group_name_H-M   'P 1'
#
loop_
_entity.id
_entity.type
_entity.pdbx_description
1 polymer ?
#
loop_
_entity_poly.entity_id
_entity_poly.type
_entity_poly.pdbx_seq_one_letter_code
_entity_poly.pdbx_strand_id
1 'polypeptide(L)'
;MLLKTKKIGGVIAEIWGNWLLIKFLWVDSEFRANKLGSQLLKGLEEHAQLKGCHSSLVDTLSFQARPFYEKHGYQCQMVLDNYPLNTSLSFLTKPLIHD
;
A
#
# COMPACT_ATOMS: atom_id res chain seq x y z
N MET A 1 35.92 -7.10 2.50
CA MET A 1 34.93 -6.67 3.52
C MET A 1 33.57 -6.57 2.82
N LEU A 2 32.63 -7.48 3.08
CA LEU A 2 31.29 -7.44 2.48
C LEU A 2 30.36 -6.69 3.44
N LEU A 3 29.95 -5.47 3.08
CA LEU A 3 28.88 -4.77 3.77
C LEU A 3 27.55 -5.48 3.43
N LYS A 4 27.06 -6.31 4.34
CA LYS A 4 25.69 -6.84 4.25
C LYS A 4 24.72 -5.69 4.55
N THR A 5 24.08 -5.16 3.51
CA THR A 5 23.00 -4.18 3.69
C THR A 5 21.69 -4.90 4.06
N LYS A 6 21.14 -4.63 5.24
CA LYS A 6 19.81 -5.11 5.66
C LYS A 6 18.73 -4.31 4.93
N LYS A 7 17.80 -4.97 4.25
CA LYS A 7 16.58 -4.32 3.73
C LYS A 7 15.65 -4.04 4.91
N ILE A 8 15.29 -2.78 5.14
CA ILE A 8 14.45 -2.34 6.26
C ILE A 8 12.99 -2.04 5.86
N GLY A 9 12.69 -2.07 4.56
CA GLY A 9 11.36 -1.86 4.01
C GLY A 9 11.37 -1.91 2.48
N GLY A 10 10.17 -1.93 1.90
CA GLY A 10 9.99 -1.93 0.46
C GLY A 10 8.53 -1.90 0.05
N VAL A 11 8.30 -1.57 -1.21
CA VAL A 11 6.99 -1.57 -1.83
C VAL A 11 7.08 -2.20 -3.23
N ILE A 12 6.09 -3.00 -3.59
CA ILE A 12 5.93 -3.62 -4.91
C ILE A 12 4.51 -3.29 -5.38
N ALA A 13 4.42 -2.77 -6.60
CA ALA A 13 3.17 -2.40 -7.23
C ALA A 13 3.25 -2.55 -8.75
N GLU A 14 2.10 -2.51 -9.38
CA GLU A 14 1.92 -2.58 -10.82
C GLU A 14 1.11 -1.37 -11.28
N ILE A 15 1.41 -0.85 -12.47
CA ILE A 15 0.52 0.09 -13.16
C ILE A 15 -0.22 -0.69 -14.24
N TRP A 16 -1.55 -0.67 -14.18
CA TRP A 16 -2.40 -1.30 -15.17
C TRP A 16 -3.46 -0.31 -15.65
N GLY A 17 -3.40 0.06 -16.93
CA GLY A 17 -4.12 1.24 -17.43
C GLY A 17 -3.71 2.49 -16.64
N ASN A 18 -4.70 3.21 -16.13
CA ASN A 18 -4.48 4.40 -15.30
C ASN A 18 -4.66 4.12 -13.79
N TRP A 19 -4.39 2.88 -13.36
CA TRP A 19 -4.50 2.45 -11.98
C TRP A 19 -3.17 1.98 -11.40
N LEU A 20 -2.88 2.41 -10.18
CA LEU A 20 -1.80 1.88 -9.34
C LEU A 20 -2.30 0.71 -8.49
N LEU A 21 -1.80 -0.49 -8.72
CA LEU A 21 -2.15 -1.69 -7.97
C LEU A 21 -1.04 -2.04 -6.97
N ILE A 22 -1.23 -1.74 -5.69
CA ILE A 22 -0.25 -2.06 -4.64
C ILE A 22 -0.35 -3.54 -4.31
N LYS A 23 0.76 -4.28 -4.46
CA LYS A 23 0.82 -5.73 -4.17
C LYS A 23 1.41 -6.01 -2.80
N PHE A 24 2.49 -5.31 -2.46
CA PHE A 24 3.16 -5.46 -1.16
C PHE A 24 3.69 -4.13 -0.67
N LEU A 25 3.46 -3.83 0.60
CA LEU A 25 4.14 -2.77 1.33
C LEU A 25 4.57 -3.34 2.67
N TRP A 26 5.87 -3.30 2.95
CA TRP A 26 6.42 -3.87 4.16
C TRP A 26 7.51 -2.97 4.74
N VAL A 27 7.53 -2.92 6.07
CA VAL A 27 8.57 -2.27 6.87
C VAL A 27 8.93 -3.19 8.01
N ASP A 28 10.23 -3.38 8.21
CA ASP A 28 10.78 -4.12 9.34
C ASP A 28 10.22 -3.56 10.65
N SER A 29 9.82 -4.43 11.58
CA SER A 29 9.15 -4.06 12.82
C SER A 29 9.92 -3.03 13.64
N GLU A 30 11.24 -3.07 13.62
CA GLU A 30 12.12 -2.13 14.34
C GLU A 30 12.01 -0.69 13.80
N PHE A 31 11.52 -0.52 12.56
CA PHE A 31 11.48 0.75 11.84
C PHE A 31 10.06 1.27 11.58
N ARG A 32 9.01 0.59 12.06
CA ARG A 32 7.61 0.98 11.80
C ARG A 32 7.23 2.34 12.39
N ALA A 33 7.83 2.75 13.51
CA ALA A 33 7.57 4.05 14.14
C ALA A 33 8.12 5.25 13.35
N ASN A 34 9.01 5.02 12.39
CA ASN A 34 9.75 6.08 11.68
C ASN A 34 9.02 6.62 10.44
N LYS A 35 7.71 6.37 10.30
CA LYS A 35 6.89 6.78 9.14
C LYS A 35 7.40 6.26 7.79
N LEU A 36 8.31 5.27 7.78
CA LEU A 36 8.90 4.75 6.54
C LEU A 36 7.83 4.18 5.59
N GLY A 37 6.80 3.51 6.11
CA GLY A 37 5.69 3.02 5.31
C GLY A 37 4.92 4.14 4.61
N SER A 38 4.69 5.25 5.31
CA SER A 38 4.04 6.45 4.74
C SER A 38 4.89 7.09 3.64
N GLN A 39 6.22 7.12 3.80
CA GLN A 39 7.14 7.66 2.79
C GLN A 39 7.16 6.77 1.54
N LEU A 40 7.22 5.45 1.71
CA LEU A 40 7.16 4.48 0.61
C LEU A 40 5.84 4.60 -0.16
N LEU A 41 4.71 4.68 0.55
CA LEU A 41 3.39 4.84 -0.06
C LEU A 41 3.30 6.14 -0.84
N LYS A 42 3.68 7.27 -0.23
CA LYS A 42 3.64 8.59 -0.87
C LYS A 42 4.49 8.64 -2.15
N GLY A 43 5.75 8.16 -2.09
CA GLY A 43 6.62 8.16 -3.25
C GLY A 43 6.10 7.26 -4.39
N LEU A 44 5.43 6.15 -4.05
CA LEU A 44 4.77 5.31 -5.04
C LEU A 44 3.55 5.98 -5.67
N GLU A 45 2.71 6.65 -4.87
CA GLU A 45 1.56 7.41 -5.34
C GLU A 45 1.98 8.54 -6.28
N GLU A 46 2.99 9.33 -5.90
CA GLU A 46 3.58 10.40 -6.73
C GLU A 46 4.11 9.84 -8.05
N HIS A 47 4.81 8.71 -8.03
CA HIS A 47 5.29 8.05 -9.24
C HIS A 47 4.12 7.64 -10.16
N ALA A 48 3.05 7.09 -9.61
CA ALA A 48 1.89 6.68 -10.38
C ALA A 48 1.14 7.88 -10.99
N GLN A 49 1.01 8.98 -10.24
CA GLN A 49 0.44 10.23 -10.75
C GLN A 49 1.20 10.75 -11.97
N LEU A 50 2.55 10.75 -11.91
CA LEU A 50 3.40 11.13 -13.04
C LEU A 50 3.24 10.21 -14.27
N LYS A 51 2.74 9.00 -14.07
CA LYS A 51 2.41 8.04 -15.14
C LYS A 51 0.98 8.17 -15.66
N GLY A 52 0.21 9.12 -15.17
CA GLY A 52 -1.18 9.35 -15.57
C GLY A 52 -2.19 8.48 -14.81
N CYS A 53 -1.79 7.82 -13.73
CA CYS A 53 -2.75 7.09 -12.90
C CYS A 53 -3.69 8.07 -12.19
N HIS A 54 -4.99 7.83 -12.29
CA HIS A 54 -6.01 8.62 -11.60
C HIS A 54 -6.49 7.96 -10.30
N SER A 55 -6.16 6.68 -10.10
CA SER A 55 -6.58 5.91 -8.92
C SER A 55 -5.53 4.91 -8.47
N SER A 56 -5.56 4.56 -7.18
CA SER A 56 -4.84 3.42 -6.61
C SER A 56 -5.82 2.41 -6.02
N LEU A 57 -5.48 1.13 -6.11
CA LEU A 57 -6.14 -0.01 -5.48
C LEU A 57 -5.13 -0.78 -4.62
N VAL A 58 -5.56 -1.20 -3.44
CA VAL A 58 -4.85 -2.15 -2.59
C VAL A 58 -5.84 -3.13 -1.97
N ASP A 59 -5.47 -4.40 -1.91
CA ASP A 59 -6.13 -5.38 -1.05
C ASP A 59 -5.26 -5.66 0.18
N THR A 60 -5.91 -5.83 1.35
CA THR A 60 -5.22 -6.07 2.62
C THR A 60 -6.08 -6.97 3.51
N LEU A 61 -5.46 -7.99 4.11
CA LEU A 61 -6.15 -8.86 5.08
C LEU A 61 -6.44 -8.12 6.38
N SER A 62 -7.43 -8.52 7.16
CA SER A 62 -7.89 -7.78 8.35
C SER A 62 -6.84 -7.67 9.46
N PHE A 63 -5.95 -8.65 9.56
CA PHE A 63 -4.77 -8.59 10.43
C PHE A 63 -3.64 -7.70 9.87
N GLN A 64 -3.79 -7.22 8.64
CA GLN A 64 -2.85 -6.36 7.94
C GLN A 64 -3.45 -4.97 7.71
N ALA A 65 -2.75 -3.94 8.17
CA ALA A 65 -2.66 -2.57 7.67
C ALA A 65 -3.92 -1.80 7.15
N ARG A 66 -5.18 -2.26 7.28
CA ARG A 66 -6.36 -1.49 6.84
C ARG A 66 -6.40 -0.07 7.45
N PRO A 67 -6.23 0.11 8.78
CA PRO A 67 -6.18 1.45 9.37
C PRO A 67 -5.02 2.31 8.84
N PHE A 68 -3.93 1.67 8.41
CA PHE A 68 -2.80 2.40 7.80
C PHE A 68 -3.22 3.00 6.46
N TYR A 69 -3.86 2.24 5.56
CA TYR A 69 -4.31 2.79 4.27
C TYR A 69 -5.43 3.81 4.43
N GLU A 70 -6.40 3.57 5.32
CA GLU A 70 -7.49 4.53 5.62
C GLU A 70 -6.93 5.89 6.09
N LYS A 71 -5.89 5.87 6.95
CA LYS A 71 -5.20 7.09 7.38
C LYS A 71 -4.51 7.86 6.24
N HIS A 72 -4.21 7.20 5.12
CA HIS A 72 -3.62 7.82 3.92
C HIS A 72 -4.66 8.16 2.84
N GLY A 73 -5.95 8.12 3.19
CA GLY A 73 -7.04 8.55 2.30
C GLY A 73 -7.62 7.44 1.43
N TYR A 74 -7.24 6.18 1.66
CA TYR A 74 -7.91 5.06 1.00
C TYR A 74 -9.28 4.80 1.60
N GLN A 75 -10.24 4.45 0.76
CA GLN A 75 -11.61 4.14 1.12
C GLN A 75 -11.92 2.68 0.82
N CYS A 76 -12.47 1.97 1.80
CA CYS A 76 -12.90 0.58 1.64
C CYS A 76 -14.10 0.50 0.68
N GLN A 77 -13.95 -0.25 -0.41
CA GLN A 77 -15.01 -0.46 -1.41
C GLN A 77 -15.71 -1.82 -1.23
N MET A 78 -14.96 -2.82 -0.75
CA MET A 78 -15.47 -4.17 -0.53
C MET A 78 -14.72 -4.83 0.63
N VAL A 79 -15.45 -5.65 1.38
CA VAL A 79 -14.87 -6.61 2.33
C VAL A 79 -15.34 -8.00 1.93
N LEU A 80 -14.40 -8.93 1.81
CA LEU A 80 -14.66 -10.36 1.68
C LEU A 80 -14.42 -11.01 3.05
N ASP A 81 -15.51 -11.35 3.74
CA ASP A 81 -15.45 -12.00 5.04
C ASP A 81 -15.12 -13.50 4.93
N ASN A 82 -14.63 -14.06 6.04
CA ASN A 82 -14.22 -15.46 6.16
C ASN A 82 -13.22 -15.90 5.10
N TYR A 83 -12.24 -15.03 4.82
CA TYR A 83 -11.15 -15.30 3.89
C TYR A 83 -9.78 -14.98 4.50
N PRO A 84 -8.77 -15.87 4.36
CA PRO A 84 -8.87 -17.22 3.80
C PRO A 84 -9.52 -18.23 4.78
N LEU A 85 -9.69 -17.85 6.05
CA LEU A 85 -10.31 -18.66 7.11
C LEU A 85 -11.33 -17.83 7.91
N ASN A 86 -10.94 -17.28 9.06
CA ASN A 86 -11.78 -16.46 9.94
C ASN A 86 -11.37 -14.97 9.96
N THR A 87 -10.60 -14.55 8.96
CA THR A 87 -10.20 -13.15 8.72
C THR A 87 -11.03 -12.56 7.58
N SER A 88 -10.79 -11.31 7.21
CA SER A 88 -11.41 -10.70 6.03
C SER A 88 -10.38 -10.07 5.12
N LEU A 89 -10.67 -10.02 3.82
CA LEU A 89 -9.87 -9.29 2.82
C LEU A 89 -10.60 -8.01 2.46
N SER A 90 -10.00 -6.85 2.71
CA SER A 90 -10.57 -5.55 2.33
C SER A 90 -9.91 -5.06 1.05
N PHE A 91 -10.73 -4.58 0.11
CA PHE A 91 -10.27 -3.87 -1.09
C PHE A 91 -10.51 -2.38 -0.90
N LEU A 92 -9.44 -1.59 -0.96
CA LEU A 92 -9.49 -0.15 -0.76
C LEU A 92 -8.98 0.61 -1.98
N THR A 93 -9.61 1.73 -2.29
CA THR A 93 -9.21 2.60 -3.39
C THR A 93 -8.95 4.02 -2.92
N LYS A 94 -8.07 4.73 -3.63
CA LYS A 94 -7.79 6.15 -3.41
C LYS A 94 -7.71 6.88 -4.75
N PRO A 95 -8.45 7.97 -4.98
CA PRO A 95 -8.21 8.87 -6.10
C PRO A 95 -6.82 9.49 -5.98
N LEU A 96 -6.06 9.52 -7.07
CA LEU A 96 -4.71 10.10 -7.14
C LEU A 96 -4.68 11.45 -7.88
N ILE A 97 -5.84 12.06 -8.13
CA ILE A 97 -5.91 13.29 -8.92
C ILE A 97 -5.23 14.44 -8.16
N HIS A 98 -4.46 15.26 -8.88
CA HIS A 98 -4.00 16.56 -8.39
C HIS A 98 -5.16 17.55 -8.56
N ASP A 99 -5.52 18.27 -7.50
CA ASP A 99 -6.27 19.53 -7.65
C ASP A 99 -5.44 20.55 -8.46
#